data_AF-N1JH57-F1
#
_entry.id   AF-N1JH57-F1
#
_cell.length_a   1.000
_cell.length_b   1.000
_cell.length_c   1.000
_cell.angle_alpha   90.00
_cell.angle_beta   90.00
_cell.angle_gamma   90.00
#
_symmetry.space_group_name_H-M   'P 1'
#
loop_
_entity.id
_entity.type
_entity.pdbx_description
1 polymer ?
#
loop_
_entity_poly.entity_id
_entity_poly.type
_entity_poly.pdbx_seq_one_letter_code
_entity_poly.pdbx_strand_id
1 'polypeptide(L)'
;MKIQSVEWLIALFCISRLACADNIFYCGRIGITDEHIKTAFFNSGTSPVDGFPAVMKIPHLPYSSDYTVYPIFLHGENRITMWSGTGVNWGVVLFHVMGTQSCKMNPNYLGRDLISFLTSQNDINNN
;
A
#
# COMPACT_ATOMS: atom_id res chain seq x y z
N MET A 1 -12.15 -26.40 39.75
CA MET A 1 -12.66 -25.41 38.77
C MET A 1 -11.81 -24.15 38.89
N LYS A 2 -11.41 -23.51 37.77
CA LYS A 2 -10.62 -22.23 37.63
C LYS A 2 -9.23 -22.34 36.99
N ILE A 3 -9.09 -23.03 35.86
CA ILE A 3 -7.90 -22.90 34.98
C ILE A 3 -8.28 -22.50 33.55
N GLN A 4 -9.47 -22.88 33.07
CA GLN A 4 -9.97 -22.48 31.75
C GLN A 4 -10.05 -20.97 31.50
N SER A 5 -10.17 -20.13 32.54
CA SER A 5 -10.37 -18.68 32.38
C SER A 5 -9.15 -17.92 31.88
N VAL A 6 -7.93 -18.45 32.09
CA VAL A 6 -6.68 -17.73 31.84
C VAL A 6 -6.23 -17.89 30.38
N GLU A 7 -6.50 -19.04 29.77
CA GLU A 7 -6.13 -19.33 28.38
C GLU A 7 -6.85 -18.43 27.37
N TRP A 8 -8.14 -18.14 27.61
CA TRP A 8 -8.92 -17.21 26.78
C TRP A 8 -8.41 -15.76 26.86
N LEU A 9 -7.89 -15.35 28.02
CA LEU A 9 -7.32 -14.02 28.24
C LEU A 9 -6.00 -13.86 27.47
N ILE A 10 -5.15 -14.89 27.49
CA ILE A 10 -3.90 -14.91 26.71
C ILE A 10 -4.21 -14.91 25.22
N ALA A 11 -5.18 -15.71 24.76
CA ALA A 11 -5.62 -15.72 23.37
C ALA A 11 -6.13 -14.33 22.93
N LEU A 12 -6.92 -13.63 23.76
CA LEU A 12 -7.38 -12.26 23.49
C LEU A 12 -6.22 -11.25 23.38
N PHE A 13 -5.21 -11.36 24.23
CA PHE A 13 -4.01 -10.52 24.17
C PHE A 13 -3.13 -10.82 22.93
N CYS A 14 -3.08 -12.07 22.49
CA CYS A 14 -2.40 -12.45 21.24
C CYS A 14 -3.16 -11.94 20.01
N ILE A 15 -4.49 -12.07 19.97
CA ILE A 15 -5.31 -11.61 18.84
C ILE A 15 -5.26 -10.08 18.71
N SER A 16 -5.21 -9.34 19.82
CA SER A 16 -5.10 -7.88 19.78
C SER A 16 -3.74 -7.37 19.26
N ARG A 17 -2.66 -8.17 19.36
CA ARG A 17 -1.40 -7.89 18.64
C ARG A 17 -1.48 -8.19 17.14
N LEU A 18 -2.31 -9.13 16.72
CA LEU A 18 -2.55 -9.44 15.29
C LEU A 18 -3.57 -8.51 14.62
N ALA A 19 -4.39 -7.78 15.39
CA ALA A 19 -5.39 -6.86 14.86
C ALA A 19 -4.84 -5.45 14.54
N CYS A 20 -3.54 -5.22 14.74
CA CYS A 20 -2.90 -4.02 14.23
C CYS A 20 -2.83 -4.13 12.71
N ALA A 21 -3.70 -3.43 12.01
CA ALA A 21 -3.53 -3.18 10.58
C ALA A 21 -2.14 -2.57 10.39
N ASP A 22 -1.21 -3.35 9.86
CA ASP A 22 0.17 -2.95 9.64
C ASP A 22 0.20 -1.93 8.51
N ASN A 23 0.02 -0.66 8.89
CA ASN A 23 0.11 0.45 7.96
C ASN A 23 1.53 0.53 7.41
N ILE A 24 1.66 0.48 6.11
CA ILE A 24 2.92 0.64 5.38
C ILE A 24 3.21 2.12 5.14
N PHE A 25 2.19 2.91 4.79
CA PHE A 25 2.32 4.35 4.62
C PHE A 25 1.32 5.12 5.46
N TYR A 26 1.72 6.34 5.83
CA TYR A 26 0.85 7.34 6.40
C TYR A 26 0.75 8.53 5.45
N CYS A 27 -0.46 8.72 4.91
CA CYS A 27 -0.83 9.88 4.11
C CYS A 27 -1.61 10.86 5.01
N GLY A 28 -0.89 11.70 5.76
CA GLY A 28 -1.50 12.53 6.81
C GLY A 28 -2.00 11.67 7.98
N ARG A 29 -3.32 11.60 8.18
CA ARG A 29 -3.96 10.74 9.20
C ARG A 29 -4.45 9.41 8.65
N ILE A 30 -4.29 9.18 7.35
CA ILE A 30 -4.79 7.98 6.68
C ILE A 30 -3.67 6.93 6.65
N GLY A 31 -3.95 5.76 7.23
CA GLY A 31 -3.09 4.59 7.18
C GLY A 31 -3.33 3.78 5.91
N ILE A 32 -2.27 3.44 5.20
CA ILE A 32 -2.29 2.61 4.00
C ILE A 32 -1.70 1.25 4.37
N THR A 33 -2.50 0.19 4.28
CA THR A 33 -2.10 -1.18 4.58
C THR A 33 -1.49 -1.86 3.35
N ASP A 34 -0.94 -3.06 3.56
CA ASP A 34 -0.48 -3.93 2.48
C ASP A 34 -1.61 -4.32 1.53
N GLU A 35 -2.81 -4.59 2.06
CA GLU A 35 -3.99 -4.96 1.29
C GLU A 35 -4.42 -3.84 0.34
N HIS A 36 -4.41 -2.58 0.80
CA HIS A 36 -4.73 -1.43 -0.06
C HIS A 36 -3.79 -1.35 -1.27
N ILE A 37 -2.49 -1.61 -1.06
CA ILE A 37 -1.48 -1.56 -2.11
C ILE A 37 -1.63 -2.75 -3.06
N LYS A 38 -1.81 -3.97 -2.54
CA LYS A 38 -2.03 -5.18 -3.34
C LYS A 38 -3.26 -5.06 -4.24
N THR A 39 -4.37 -4.58 -3.67
CA THR A 39 -5.62 -4.38 -4.42
C THR A 39 -5.45 -3.31 -5.50
N ALA A 40 -4.81 -2.18 -5.19
CA ALA A 40 -4.55 -1.15 -6.20
C ALA A 40 -3.64 -1.65 -7.34
N PHE A 41 -2.59 -2.42 -7.00
CA PHE A 41 -1.71 -3.04 -7.99
C PHE A 41 -2.47 -4.03 -8.88
N PHE A 42 -3.25 -4.92 -8.30
CA PHE A 42 -4.06 -5.88 -9.07
C PHE A 42 -5.08 -5.19 -9.97
N ASN A 43 -5.79 -4.18 -9.44
CA ASN A 43 -6.77 -3.41 -10.20
C ASN A 43 -6.12 -2.60 -11.33
N SER A 44 -4.88 -2.15 -11.16
CA SER A 44 -4.16 -1.45 -12.24
C SER A 44 -3.97 -2.28 -13.50
N GLY A 45 -3.84 -3.60 -13.36
CA GLY A 45 -3.74 -4.53 -14.50
C GLY A 45 -5.06 -5.06 -15.02
N THR A 46 -6.12 -5.05 -14.20
CA THR A 46 -7.37 -5.79 -14.49
C THR A 46 -8.62 -4.93 -14.58
N SER A 47 -8.61 -3.73 -14.00
CA SER A 47 -9.78 -2.85 -13.85
C SER A 47 -9.39 -1.39 -14.10
N PRO A 48 -9.21 -0.96 -15.35
CA PRO A 48 -8.92 0.44 -15.65
C PRO A 48 -10.08 1.33 -15.19
N VAL A 49 -9.75 2.51 -14.71
CA VAL A 49 -10.70 3.56 -14.33
C VAL A 49 -10.36 4.83 -15.09
N ASP A 50 -11.26 5.80 -15.13
CA ASP A 50 -11.03 6.99 -15.95
C ASP A 50 -9.71 7.69 -15.59
N GLY A 51 -8.84 7.85 -16.59
CA GLY A 51 -7.48 8.39 -16.43
C GLY A 51 -6.46 7.46 -15.77
N PHE A 52 -6.74 6.18 -15.48
CA PHE A 52 -5.79 5.25 -14.86
C PHE A 52 -5.88 3.80 -15.40
N PRO A 53 -4.75 3.05 -15.45
CA PRO A 53 -3.40 3.46 -15.06
C PRO A 53 -2.86 4.58 -15.96
N ALA A 54 -2.13 5.51 -15.37
CA ALA A 54 -1.49 6.60 -16.08
C ALA A 54 0.03 6.54 -15.90
N VAL A 55 0.76 7.13 -16.83
CA VAL A 55 2.20 7.31 -16.72
C VAL A 55 2.48 8.76 -16.37
N MET A 56 3.23 9.01 -15.30
CA MET A 56 3.56 10.37 -14.89
C MET A 56 4.96 10.49 -14.26
N LYS A 57 5.47 11.71 -14.27
CA LYS A 57 6.70 12.07 -13.57
C LYS A 57 6.37 12.65 -12.21
N ILE A 58 7.05 12.15 -11.17
CA ILE A 58 6.81 12.58 -9.79
C ILE A 58 7.89 13.61 -9.42
N PRO A 59 7.54 14.90 -9.23
CA PRO A 59 8.52 15.99 -9.10
C PRO A 59 9.47 15.89 -7.90
N HIS A 60 9.13 15.08 -6.89
CA HIS A 60 9.86 14.96 -5.62
C HIS A 60 10.65 13.67 -5.47
N LEU A 61 10.66 12.80 -6.48
CA LEU A 61 11.51 11.61 -6.48
C LEU A 61 12.79 11.92 -7.26
N PRO A 62 13.98 11.65 -6.67
CA PRO A 62 15.20 11.66 -7.45
C PRO A 62 15.06 10.55 -8.51
N TYR A 63 15.53 10.83 -9.72
CA TYR A 63 15.36 10.05 -10.96
C TYR A 63 14.09 10.40 -11.75
N SER A 64 14.32 10.99 -12.93
CA SER A 64 13.32 11.40 -13.93
C SER A 64 12.70 10.22 -14.67
N SER A 65 12.43 9.12 -13.97
CA SER A 65 11.80 7.94 -14.55
C SER A 65 10.31 8.17 -14.68
N ASP A 66 9.73 7.58 -15.73
CA ASP A 66 8.29 7.51 -15.88
C ASP A 66 7.75 6.47 -14.88
N TYR A 67 6.73 6.86 -14.12
CA TYR A 67 6.09 5.99 -13.13
C TYR A 67 4.67 5.68 -13.56
N THR A 68 4.29 4.41 -13.47
CA THR A 68 2.90 3.99 -13.61
C THR A 68 2.17 4.28 -12.30
N VAL A 69 1.04 4.97 -12.39
CA VAL A 69 0.23 5.36 -11.26
C VAL A 69 -1.16 4.77 -11.33
N TYR A 70 -1.73 4.44 -10.17
CA TYR A 70 -3.10 3.95 -10.04
C TYR A 70 -3.71 4.33 -8.68
N PRO A 71 -4.99 4.74 -8.63
CA PRO A 71 -5.64 5.17 -7.39
C PRO A 71 -5.83 4.02 -6.40
N ILE A 72 -5.60 4.31 -5.14
CA ILE A 72 -6.01 3.50 -4.00
C ILE A 72 -7.41 3.98 -3.59
N PHE A 73 -8.40 3.10 -3.77
CA PHE A 73 -9.78 3.35 -3.39
C PHE A 73 -9.97 3.07 -1.90
N LEU A 74 -10.08 4.11 -1.08
CA LEU A 74 -10.43 3.96 0.33
C LEU A 74 -11.89 4.36 0.52
N HIS A 75 -12.74 3.41 0.92
CA HIS A 75 -14.17 3.65 1.11
C HIS A 75 -14.86 4.36 -0.09
N GLY A 76 -14.35 4.15 -1.32
CA GLY A 76 -14.87 4.79 -2.54
C GLY A 76 -14.24 6.13 -2.92
N GLU A 77 -13.24 6.64 -2.19
CA GLU A 77 -12.52 7.87 -2.52
C GLU A 77 -11.18 7.63 -3.23
N ASN A 78 -10.87 8.43 -4.27
CA ASN A 78 -9.68 8.32 -5.13
C ASN A 78 -8.61 9.39 -4.84
N ARG A 79 -8.40 9.74 -3.57
CA ARG A 79 -7.48 10.83 -3.22
C ARG A 79 -6.02 10.39 -3.11
N ILE A 80 -5.79 9.09 -3.02
CA ILE A 80 -4.50 8.48 -2.75
C ILE A 80 -4.12 7.63 -3.95
N THR A 81 -2.86 7.70 -4.36
CA THR A 81 -2.39 7.04 -5.56
C THR A 81 -1.10 6.31 -5.26
N MET A 82 -1.04 5.05 -5.70
CA MET A 82 0.18 4.27 -5.71
C MET A 82 0.93 4.56 -7.01
N TRP A 83 2.26 4.63 -6.92
CA TRP A 83 3.14 4.70 -8.09
C TRP A 83 4.13 3.54 -8.08
N SER A 84 4.52 3.07 -9.26
CA SER A 84 5.52 2.02 -9.47
C SER A 84 6.38 2.34 -10.70
N GLY A 85 7.71 2.24 -10.56
CA GLY A 85 8.67 2.45 -11.65
C GLY A 85 9.18 1.14 -12.25
N THR A 86 9.67 0.23 -11.40
CA THR A 86 10.26 -1.06 -11.81
C THR A 86 9.74 -2.25 -10.99
N GLY A 87 8.57 -2.11 -10.36
CA GLY A 87 7.98 -3.07 -9.42
C GLY A 87 8.70 -3.18 -8.07
N VAL A 88 10.01 -2.86 -8.02
CA VAL A 88 10.80 -2.77 -6.78
C VAL A 88 10.79 -1.34 -6.22
N ASN A 89 10.81 -0.34 -7.10
CA ASN A 89 10.66 1.06 -6.73
C ASN A 89 9.20 1.47 -6.85
N TRP A 90 8.54 1.60 -5.70
CA TRP A 90 7.14 1.98 -5.62
C TRP A 90 6.90 2.83 -4.36
N GLY A 91 5.76 3.52 -4.31
CA GLY A 91 5.37 4.30 -3.15
C GLY A 91 3.94 4.81 -3.27
N VAL A 92 3.54 5.60 -2.29
CA VAL A 92 2.20 6.17 -2.22
C VAL A 92 2.28 7.68 -2.11
N VAL A 93 1.45 8.36 -2.88
CA VAL A 93 1.33 9.82 -2.89
C VAL A 93 -0.13 10.21 -2.69
N LEU A 94 -0.33 11.37 -2.06
CA LEU A 94 -1.62 12.05 -1.97
C LEU A 94 -1.65 13.14 -3.05
N PHE A 95 -2.70 13.13 -3.88
CA PHE A 95 -2.96 14.23 -4.81
C PHE A 95 -3.93 15.21 -4.17
N HIS A 96 -3.47 16.44 -3.94
CA HIS A 96 -4.30 17.53 -3.44
C HIS A 96 -4.31 18.68 -4.44
N VAL A 97 -5.35 19.52 -4.41
CA VAL A 97 -5.44 20.75 -5.21
C VAL A 97 -4.27 21.72 -4.99
N MET A 98 -3.51 21.53 -3.90
CA MET A 98 -2.34 22.35 -3.55
C MET A 98 -1.00 21.68 -3.91
N GLY A 99 -1.03 20.51 -4.56
CA GLY A 99 0.16 19.77 -4.97
C GLY A 99 0.13 18.30 -4.59
N THR A 100 1.13 17.56 -5.08
CA THR A 100 1.36 16.15 -4.77
C THR A 100 2.25 16.02 -3.54
N GLN A 101 1.85 15.19 -2.58
CA GLN A 101 2.61 14.93 -1.37
C GLN A 101 2.93 13.44 -1.24
N SER A 102 4.20 13.09 -1.08
CA SER A 102 4.59 11.71 -0.76
C SER A 102 4.13 11.32 0.64
N CYS A 103 3.54 10.13 0.75
CA CYS A 103 3.16 9.56 2.03
C CYS A 103 4.40 9.03 2.76
N LYS A 104 4.40 9.13 4.09
CA LYS A 104 5.54 8.70 4.90
C LYS A 104 5.48 7.20 5.10
N MET A 105 6.54 6.49 4.76
CA MET A 105 6.66 5.07 5.08
C MET A 105 6.68 4.89 6.60
N ASN A 106 5.93 3.91 7.10
CA ASN A 106 5.92 3.56 8.50
C ASN A 106 7.29 2.95 8.87
N PRO A 107 8.06 3.58 9.79
CA PRO A 107 9.38 3.06 10.18
C PRO A 107 9.30 1.71 10.89
N ASN A 108 8.12 1.34 11.42
CA ASN A 108 7.91 0.07 12.10
C ASN A 108 7.46 -1.05 11.14
N TYR A 109 7.25 -0.75 9.86
CA TYR A 109 6.86 -1.77 8.89
C TYR A 109 8.05 -2.69 8.57
N LEU A 110 7.88 -3.99 8.79
CA LEU A 110 8.95 -4.98 8.66
C LEU A 110 9.13 -5.55 7.24
N GLY A 111 8.42 -5.03 6.23
CA GLY A 111 8.80 -5.20 4.82
C GLY A 111 8.60 -6.58 4.17
N ARG A 112 8.37 -7.64 4.94
CA ARG A 112 8.53 -9.02 4.45
C ARG A 112 7.50 -9.48 3.40
N ASP A 113 6.25 -9.04 3.50
CA ASP A 113 5.17 -9.62 2.69
C ASP A 113 4.85 -8.88 1.40
N LEU A 114 5.20 -7.59 1.30
CA LEU A 114 4.86 -6.80 0.13
C LEU A 114 5.93 -6.87 -0.96
N ILE A 115 7.20 -6.91 -0.58
CA ILE A 115 8.31 -7.04 -1.54
C ILE A 115 8.21 -8.38 -2.28
N SER A 116 7.90 -9.47 -1.56
CA SER A 116 7.73 -10.80 -2.14
C SER A 116 6.53 -10.88 -3.10
N PHE A 117 5.41 -10.23 -2.77
CA PHE A 117 4.25 -10.13 -3.65
C PHE A 117 4.57 -9.37 -4.95
N LEU A 118 5.15 -8.18 -4.85
CA LEU A 118 5.43 -7.35 -6.03
C LEU A 118 6.50 -7.96 -6.93
N THR A 119 7.50 -8.63 -6.36
CA THR A 119 8.54 -9.33 -7.13
C THR A 119 7.94 -10.51 -7.89
N SER A 120 7.13 -11.34 -7.23
CA SER A 120 6.52 -12.51 -7.88
C SER A 120 5.55 -12.15 -9.01
N GLN A 121 4.85 -11.01 -8.93
CA GLN A 121 3.99 -10.53 -10.01
C GLN A 121 4.75 -9.92 -11.19
N ASN A 122 5.91 -9.27 -10.94
CA ASN A 122 6.79 -8.81 -12.02
C ASN A 122 7.35 -9.96 -12.85
N ASP A 123 7.63 -11.11 -12.23
CA ASP A 123 8.12 -12.31 -12.92
C ASP A 123 7.02 -12.97 -13.77
N ILE A 124 5.75 -12.82 -13.38
CA ILE A 124 4.59 -13.32 -14.14
C ILE A 124 4.31 -12.44 -15.37
N ASN A 125 4.42 -11.12 -15.24
CA ASN A 125 4.10 -10.19 -16.34
C ASN A 125 5.21 -10.04 -17.41
N ASN A 126 6.39 -10.62 -17.19
CA ASN A 126 7.52 -10.59 -18.13
C ASN A 126 7.76 -11.92 -18.87
N ASN A 127 6.85 -12.89 -18.76
CA ASN A 127 6.84 -14.15 -19.53
C ASN A 127 5.60 -14.20 -20.43
#